data_AF-A0A352RX10-F1
#
_entry.id   AF-A0A352RX10-F1
#
_cell.length_a   1.000
_cell.length_b   1.000
_cell.length_c   1.000
_cell.angle_alpha   90.00
_cell.angle_beta   90.00
_cell.angle_gamma   90.00
#
_symmetry.space_group_name_H-M   'P 1'
#
loop_
_entity.id
_entity.type
_entity.pdbx_description
1 polymer ?
#
loop_
_entity_poly.entity_id
_entity_poly.type
_entity_poly.pdbx_seq_one_letter_code
_entity_poly.pdbx_strand_id
1 'polypeptide(L)'
;RALFLRMLPDFDVLVENFRTGTLDRWGLDIDTLRRANPRLVVLRLTGFGQTGPYAQRAGFARIFEAMSGFTNLTGETGGAPLHMNYPMGDMVAG
;
A
#
# COMPACT_ATOMS: atom_id res chain seq x y z
N ARG A 1 -10.68 7.66 16.40
CA ARG A 1 -10.92 8.79 15.48
C ARG A 1 -10.56 10.16 16.10
N ALA A 2 -11.27 10.63 17.13
CA ALA A 2 -11.06 11.99 17.68
C ALA A 2 -9.63 12.24 18.21
N LEU A 3 -9.06 11.28 18.94
CA LEU A 3 -7.67 11.38 19.42
C LEU A 3 -6.67 11.49 18.26
N PHE A 4 -6.80 10.64 17.25
CA PHE A 4 -5.94 10.66 16.06
C PHE A 4 -5.98 12.01 15.35
N LEU A 5 -7.18 12.55 15.07
CA LEU A 5 -7.32 13.86 14.42
C LEU A 5 -6.71 15.01 15.23
N ARG A 6 -6.75 14.93 16.57
CA ARG A 6 -6.11 15.92 17.46
C ARG A 6 -4.59 15.87 17.41
N MET A 7 -4.00 14.72 17.07
CA MET A 7 -2.55 14.56 16.99
C MET A 7 -2.01 15.02 15.63
N LEU A 8 -2.79 14.94 14.55
CA LEU A 8 -2.35 15.26 13.18
C LEU A 8 -1.67 16.62 12.99
N PRO A 9 -2.01 17.71 13.70
CA PRO A 9 -1.28 18.98 13.58
C PRO A 9 0.21 18.90 13.93
N ASP A 10 0.61 17.93 14.75
CA ASP A 10 1.99 17.74 15.20
C ASP A 10 2.82 16.85 14.26
N PHE A 11 2.23 16.37 13.16
CA PHE A 11 2.90 15.49 12.19
C PHE A 11 2.90 16.09 10.79
N ASP A 12 4.00 15.93 10.08
CA ASP A 12 4.14 16.36 8.69
C ASP A 12 3.64 15.31 7.68
N VAL A 13 3.77 14.02 8.02
CA VAL A 13 3.49 12.90 7.11
C VAL A 13 2.66 11.83 7.81
N LEU A 14 1.59 11.38 7.15
CA LEU A 14 0.84 10.17 7.49
C LEU A 14 1.13 9.11 6.42
N VAL A 15 1.69 7.98 6.84
CA VAL A 15 1.87 6.79 5.99
C VAL A 15 0.93 5.69 6.44
N GLU A 16 0.23 5.07 5.49
CA GLU A 16 -0.71 3.98 5.77
C GLU A 16 -0.68 2.93 4.66
N ASN A 17 -0.93 1.67 5.01
CA ASN A 17 -0.96 0.55 4.08
C ASN A 17 -2.22 -0.33 4.20
N PHE A 18 -3.34 0.24 4.65
CA PHE A 18 -4.60 -0.48 4.74
C PHE A 18 -5.16 -0.76 3.34
N ARG A 19 -6.11 -1.71 3.23
CA ARG A 19 -6.83 -1.93 1.97
C ARG A 19 -7.50 -0.62 1.52
N THR A 20 -7.54 -0.40 0.21
CA THR A 20 -8.18 0.78 -0.40
C THR A 20 -9.56 1.06 0.19
N GLY A 21 -9.82 2.32 0.54
CA GLY A 21 -11.08 2.79 1.14
C GLY A 21 -11.26 2.46 2.63
N THR A 22 -10.29 1.82 3.31
CA THR A 22 -10.43 1.51 4.74
C THR A 22 -10.47 2.75 5.62
N LEU A 23 -9.56 3.70 5.43
CA LEU A 23 -9.59 4.98 6.16
C LEU A 23 -10.89 5.75 5.90
N ASP A 24 -11.36 5.77 4.65
CA ASP A 24 -12.58 6.47 4.28
C ASP A 24 -13.79 5.87 5.02
N ARG A 25 -13.88 4.53 5.12
CA ARG A 25 -14.90 3.85 5.94
C ARG A 25 -14.80 4.16 7.43
N TRP A 26 -13.62 4.52 7.92
CA TRP A 26 -13.41 4.99 9.31
C TRP A 26 -13.65 6.49 9.48
N GLY A 27 -14.10 7.18 8.43
CA GLY A 27 -14.34 8.62 8.40
C GLY A 27 -13.05 9.42 8.49
N LEU A 28 -11.96 8.91 7.90
CA LEU A 28 -10.63 9.51 7.79
C LEU A 28 -10.25 9.69 6.31
N ASP A 29 -11.22 10.10 5.50
CA ASP A 29 -11.00 10.52 4.11
C ASP A 29 -10.03 11.71 4.01
N ILE A 30 -9.52 11.95 2.80
CA ILE A 30 -8.50 12.97 2.56
C ILE A 30 -8.95 14.37 2.98
N ASP A 31 -10.23 14.71 2.80
CA ASP A 31 -10.79 16.02 3.18
C ASP A 31 -10.85 16.18 4.70
N THR A 32 -11.19 15.12 5.41
CA THR A 32 -11.15 15.08 6.88
C THR A 32 -9.73 15.24 7.39
N LEU A 33 -8.76 14.54 6.81
CA LEU A 33 -7.35 14.65 7.19
C LEU A 33 -6.81 16.06 6.93
N ARG A 34 -7.11 16.65 5.76
CA ARG A 34 -6.71 18.02 5.40
C ARG A 34 -7.35 19.10 6.26
N ARG A 35 -8.59 18.90 6.71
CA ARG A 35 -9.23 19.80 7.68
C ARG A 35 -8.51 19.79 9.03
N ALA A 36 -8.00 18.64 9.45
CA ALA A 36 -7.24 18.54 10.70
C ALA A 36 -5.83 19.13 10.56
N ASN A 37 -5.17 18.92 9.43
CA ASN A 37 -3.88 19.53 9.12
C ASN A 37 -3.76 19.81 7.60
N PRO A 38 -3.88 21.07 7.14
CA PRO A 38 -3.80 21.43 5.72
C PRO A 38 -2.42 21.22 5.08
N ARG A 39 -1.36 21.07 5.90
CA ARG A 39 0.02 20.85 5.45
C ARG A 39 0.40 19.37 5.42
N LEU A 40 -0.47 18.48 5.90
CA LEU A 40 -0.20 17.05 6.02
C LEU A 40 0.02 16.41 4.64
N VAL A 41 1.14 15.71 4.48
CA VAL A 41 1.38 14.80 3.36
C VAL A 41 0.80 13.43 3.71
N VAL A 42 -0.03 12.88 2.84
CA VAL A 42 -0.66 11.57 3.05
C VAL A 42 -0.15 10.58 1.99
N LEU A 43 0.58 9.56 2.43
CA LEU A 43 1.05 8.45 1.60
C LEU A 43 0.19 7.22 1.87
N ARG A 44 -0.56 6.79 0.85
CA ARG A 44 -1.39 5.58 0.88
C ARG A 44 -0.75 4.49 0.04
N LEU A 45 -0.25 3.44 0.68
CA LEU A 45 0.45 2.33 0.04
C LEU A 45 -0.46 1.10 -0.02
N THR A 46 -1.08 0.86 -1.17
CA THR A 46 -1.94 -0.30 -1.37
C THR A 46 -1.42 -1.17 -2.49
N GLY A 47 -1.69 -2.47 -2.42
CA GLY A 47 -1.11 -3.42 -3.35
C GLY A 47 -1.32 -3.09 -4.83
N PHE A 48 -2.52 -2.63 -5.21
CA PHE A 48 -2.86 -2.29 -6.60
C PHE A 48 -3.15 -0.80 -6.81
N GLY A 49 -2.78 0.05 -5.85
CA GLY A 49 -3.12 1.48 -5.86
C GLY A 49 -4.56 1.78 -5.43
N GLN A 50 -4.87 3.08 -5.36
CA GLN A 50 -6.17 3.60 -4.92
C GLN A 50 -7.24 3.57 -6.03
N THR A 51 -6.84 3.36 -7.28
CA THR A 51 -7.69 3.47 -8.48
C THR A 51 -7.50 2.29 -9.42
N GLY A 52 -8.37 2.16 -10.44
CA GLY A 52 -8.28 1.11 -11.44
C GLY A 52 -8.98 -0.21 -11.05
N PRO A 53 -8.97 -1.19 -11.95
CA PRO A 53 -9.81 -2.40 -11.84
C PRO A 53 -9.39 -3.34 -10.69
N TYR A 54 -8.17 -3.21 -10.18
CA TYR A 54 -7.63 -4.05 -9.11
C TYR A 54 -7.59 -3.35 -7.74
N ALA A 55 -8.04 -2.09 -7.63
CA ALA A 55 -7.95 -1.29 -6.40
C ALA A 55 -8.54 -1.98 -5.16
N GLN A 56 -9.57 -2.81 -5.35
CA GLN A 56 -10.26 -3.52 -4.26
C GLN A 56 -9.69 -4.93 -3.98
N ARG A 57 -8.70 -5.39 -4.75
CA ARG A 57 -8.06 -6.70 -4.55
C ARG A 57 -7.03 -6.61 -3.42
N ALA A 58 -6.92 -7.69 -2.65
CA ALA A 58 -5.83 -7.83 -1.69
C ALA A 58 -4.51 -8.04 -2.46
N GLY A 59 -3.46 -7.37 -1.99
CA GLY A 59 -2.13 -7.44 -2.57
C GLY A 59 -1.09 -7.80 -1.52
N PHE A 60 -0.22 -8.74 -1.85
CA PHE A 60 0.91 -9.18 -1.03
C PHE A 60 2.13 -9.37 -1.94
N ALA A 61 3.34 -9.24 -1.40
CA ALA A 61 4.62 -9.33 -2.15
C ALA A 61 4.63 -10.43 -3.22
N ARG A 62 4.20 -11.64 -2.86
CA ARG A 62 4.15 -12.83 -3.74
C ARG A 62 3.35 -12.59 -5.01
N ILE A 63 2.21 -11.91 -4.90
CA ILE A 63 1.35 -11.63 -6.06
C ILE A 63 2.10 -10.71 -7.02
N PHE A 64 2.80 -9.70 -6.49
CA PHE A 64 3.54 -8.74 -7.30
C PHE A 64 4.80 -9.36 -7.92
N GLU A 65 5.51 -10.21 -7.19
CA GLU A 65 6.63 -11.00 -7.72
C GLU A 65 6.20 -11.91 -8.88
N ALA A 66 5.01 -12.51 -8.77
CA ALA A 66 4.45 -13.32 -9.85
C ALA A 66 4.06 -12.44 -11.05
N MET A 67 3.35 -11.34 -10.81
CA MET A 67 2.86 -10.44 -11.86
C MET A 67 3.98 -9.67 -12.58
N SER A 68 5.10 -9.38 -11.91
CA SER A 68 6.24 -8.68 -12.52
C SER A 68 7.14 -9.58 -13.37
N GLY A 69 6.90 -10.90 -13.35
CA GLY A 69 7.74 -11.89 -14.03
C GLY A 69 8.98 -12.30 -13.24
N PHE A 70 9.21 -11.78 -12.02
CA PHE A 70 10.35 -12.20 -11.19
C PHE A 70 10.33 -13.69 -10.89
N THR A 71 9.14 -14.26 -10.70
CA THR A 71 9.02 -15.71 -10.49
C THR A 71 9.47 -16.53 -11.69
N ASN A 72 9.26 -16.03 -12.91
CA ASN A 72 9.69 -16.70 -14.13
C ASN A 72 11.21 -16.62 -14.34
N LEU A 73 11.86 -15.61 -13.75
CA LEU A 73 13.32 -15.43 -13.80
C LEU A 73 14.06 -16.20 -12.70
N THR A 74 13.34 -16.81 -11.77
CA THR A 74 13.92 -17.46 -10.59
C THR A 74 13.69 -18.98 -10.68
N GLY A 75 14.76 -19.76 -10.54
CA GLY A 75 14.74 -21.21 -10.60
C GLY A 75 15.53 -21.77 -11.78
N GLU A 76 15.26 -23.01 -12.14
CA GLU A 76 15.94 -23.72 -13.23
C GLU A 76 15.22 -23.54 -14.57
N THR A 77 15.99 -23.50 -15.67
CA THR A 77 15.43 -23.44 -17.02
C THR A 77 14.52 -24.64 -17.30
N GLY A 78 13.27 -24.38 -17.66
CA GLY A 78 12.25 -25.42 -17.90
C GLY A 78 11.58 -25.96 -16.63
N GLY A 79 11.97 -25.48 -15.44
CA GLY A 79 11.32 -25.75 -14.18
C GLY A 79 10.07 -24.89 -13.93
N ALA A 80 9.39 -25.15 -12.81
CA ALA A 80 8.29 -24.30 -12.36
C ALA A 80 8.80 -22.92 -11.90
N PRO A 81 8.03 -21.84 -12.07
CA PRO A 81 8.38 -20.54 -11.51
C PRO A 81 8.56 -20.63 -10.00
N LEU A 82 9.73 -20.22 -9.52
CA LEU A 82 10.01 -20.12 -8.09
C LEU A 82 9.96 -18.67 -7.70
N HIS A 83 9.65 -18.41 -6.44
CA HIS A 83 9.83 -17.06 -5.96
C HIS A 83 11.18 -16.89 -5.28
N MET A 84 11.62 -15.64 -5.20
CA MET A 84 12.78 -15.26 -4.42
C MET A 84 12.52 -15.49 -2.92
N ASN A 85 13.56 -15.88 -2.18
CA ASN A 85 13.51 -16.02 -0.72
C ASN A 85 13.68 -14.67 0.01
N TYR A 86 13.20 -13.60 -0.62
CA TYR A 86 13.31 -12.22 -0.15
C TYR A 86 12.10 -11.45 -0.70
N PRO A 87 11.36 -10.69 0.13
CA PRO A 87 10.12 -10.04 -0.26
C PRO A 87 10.41 -8.78 -1.10
N MET A 88 10.84 -9.00 -2.34
CA MET A 88 11.27 -7.94 -3.25
C MET A 88 10.17 -6.91 -3.49
N GLY A 89 8.91 -7.35 -3.54
CA GLY A 89 7.77 -6.45 -3.71
C GLY A 89 7.66 -5.42 -2.59
N ASP A 90 7.84 -5.83 -1.33
CA ASP A 90 7.73 -4.94 -0.17
C ASP A 90 8.94 -4.01 -0.10
N MET A 91 10.14 -4.55 -0.33
CA MET A 91 11.40 -3.78 -0.29
C MET A 91 11.49 -2.68 -1.33
N VAL A 92 10.90 -2.89 -2.51
CA VAL A 92 10.85 -1.86 -3.57
C VAL A 92 9.74 -0.84 -3.29
N ALA A 93 8.62 -1.26 -2.70
CA ALA A 93 7.48 -0.40 -2.44
C ALA A 93 7.72 0.56 -1.25
N GLY A 94 8.51 0.15 -0.26
CA GLY A 94 8.83 0.93 0.94
C GLY A 94 8.24 0.35 2.21
#